data_AF-A0ABD2NMN8-F1
#
_entry.id   AF-A0ABD2NMN8-F1
#
_cell.length_a   1.000
_cell.length_b   1.000
_cell.length_c   1.000
_cell.angle_alpha   90.00
_cell.angle_beta   90.00
_cell.angle_gamma   90.00
#
_symmetry.space_group_name_H-M   'P 1'
#
loop_
_entity.id
_entity.type
_entity.pdbx_description
1 polymer ?
#
loop_
_entity_poly.entity_id
_entity_poly.type
_entity_poly.pdbx_seq_one_letter_code
_entity_poly.pdbx_strand_id
1 'polypeptide(L)'
;RIGHLNLPPKYLDCEHHVDLIKTAAFAKVKKTSLQRNQFRKVWITFDENLKNIYYDEDGNLQFENELLEEVIEKPQIDTTTVTESSLARLLEQIINNSREKTEQINITKIAKDLIIEKFTGKTTNEEQWIASFERECERFNIDRSDRKIELLKLCIENSATDWYSCTLLKLTADAEWTQ
;
A
#
# COMPACT_ATOMS: atom_id res chain seq x y z
N ARG A 1 18.18 10.79 -2.80
CA ARG A 1 18.12 9.46 -3.45
C ARG A 1 17.16 9.63 -4.60
N ILE A 2 17.64 9.79 -5.84
CA ILE A 2 16.84 10.28 -6.96
C ILE A 2 16.08 9.10 -7.55
N GLY A 3 14.74 9.07 -7.44
CA GLY A 3 13.91 8.00 -7.99
C GLY A 3 14.08 7.80 -9.50
N HIS A 4 13.48 6.74 -10.03
CA HIS A 4 13.44 6.52 -11.47
C HIS A 4 12.72 7.72 -12.14
N LEU A 5 13.42 8.41 -13.04
CA LEU A 5 12.89 9.59 -13.76
C LEU A 5 12.06 9.12 -14.95
N ASN A 6 10.82 9.62 -15.08
CA ASN A 6 10.04 9.44 -16.29
C ASN A 6 10.24 10.64 -17.20
N LEU A 7 11.02 10.48 -18.27
CA LEU A 7 11.20 11.54 -19.27
C LEU A 7 10.08 11.45 -20.32
N PRO A 8 9.49 12.59 -20.72
CA PRO A 8 8.57 12.63 -21.86
C PRO A 8 9.20 11.98 -23.11
N PRO A 9 8.42 11.30 -23.98
CA PRO A 9 8.97 10.55 -25.12
C PRO A 9 9.87 11.38 -26.04
N LYS A 10 9.58 12.67 -26.18
CA LYS A 10 10.37 13.64 -26.94
C LYS A 10 11.79 13.87 -26.40
N TYR A 11 12.01 13.60 -25.11
CA TYR A 11 13.30 13.79 -24.43
C TYR A 11 13.98 12.46 -24.10
N LEU A 12 13.50 11.32 -24.61
CA LEU A 12 14.14 10.02 -24.35
C LEU A 12 15.52 9.89 -25.01
N ASP A 13 15.75 10.60 -26.13
CA ASP A 13 17.02 10.53 -26.82
C ASP A 13 18.12 11.20 -25.98
N CYS A 14 19.26 10.53 -25.88
CA CYS A 14 20.44 11.01 -25.19
C CYS A 14 20.92 12.35 -25.76
N GLU A 15 20.66 12.64 -27.04
CA GLU A 15 21.02 13.91 -27.69
C GLU A 15 20.48 15.14 -26.96
N HIS A 16 19.35 15.03 -26.25
CA HIS A 16 18.78 16.11 -25.45
C HIS A 16 19.50 16.31 -24.12
N HIS A 17 20.36 15.38 -23.69
CA HIS A 17 20.97 15.34 -22.36
C HIS A 17 22.49 15.46 -22.43
N VAL A 18 22.95 16.50 -23.12
CA VAL A 18 24.37 16.73 -23.44
C VAL A 18 25.26 16.76 -22.20
N ASP A 19 24.81 17.39 -21.10
CA ASP A 19 25.59 17.46 -19.86
C ASP A 19 25.59 16.15 -19.08
N LEU A 20 24.50 15.38 -19.15
CA LEU A 20 24.43 14.05 -18.55
C LEU A 20 25.36 13.06 -19.27
N ILE A 21 25.48 13.17 -20.60
CA ILE A 21 26.40 12.36 -21.43
C ILE A 21 27.86 12.58 -21.02
N LYS A 22 28.24 13.80 -20.64
CA LYS A 22 29.62 14.13 -20.24
C LYS A 22 30.03 13.47 -18.91
N THR A 23 29.08 12.96 -18.13
CA THR A 23 29.38 12.36 -16.83
C THR A 23 30.21 11.08 -16.97
N ALA A 24 31.13 10.89 -16.02
CA ALA A 24 31.93 9.67 -15.97
C ALA A 24 31.06 8.40 -15.77
N ALA A 25 29.91 8.55 -15.12
CA ALA A 25 28.94 7.47 -14.97
C ALA A 25 28.36 7.04 -16.32
N PHE A 26 27.91 8.00 -17.15
CA PHE A 26 27.40 7.71 -18.48
C PHE A 26 28.47 7.07 -19.39
N ALA A 27 29.70 7.57 -19.35
CA ALA A 27 30.81 6.98 -20.11
C ALA A 27 31.04 5.50 -19.76
N LYS A 28 30.94 5.13 -18.48
CA LYS A 28 31.02 3.73 -18.02
C LYS A 28 29.84 2.90 -18.49
N VAL A 29 28.62 3.46 -18.48
CA VAL A 29 27.42 2.79 -19.02
C VAL A 29 27.60 2.50 -20.50
N LYS A 30 27.97 3.50 -21.29
CA LYS A 30 28.20 3.36 -22.74
C LYS A 30 29.25 2.29 -23.06
N LYS A 31 30.33 2.21 -22.26
CA LYS A 31 31.38 1.19 -22.43
C LYS A 31 30.91 -0.22 -22.07
N THR A 32 29.96 -0.36 -21.15
CA THR A 32 29.56 -1.67 -20.58
C THR A 32 28.26 -2.23 -21.16
N SER A 33 27.39 -1.39 -21.73
CA SER A 33 26.16 -1.79 -22.45
C SER A 33 26.46 -2.17 -23.90
N LEU A 34 27.16 -3.30 -24.09
CA LEU A 34 27.58 -3.78 -25.42
C LEU A 34 26.67 -4.88 -26.00
N GLN A 35 25.86 -5.54 -25.16
CA GLN A 35 25.01 -6.67 -25.58
C GLN A 35 23.54 -6.25 -25.67
N ARG A 36 22.86 -6.72 -26.72
CA ARG A 36 21.41 -6.51 -26.90
C ARG A 36 20.65 -7.21 -25.76
N ASN A 37 19.52 -6.62 -25.37
CA ASN A 37 18.63 -7.14 -24.33
C ASN A 37 19.23 -7.21 -22.91
N GLN A 38 20.28 -6.42 -22.63
CA GLN A 38 20.75 -6.18 -21.26
C GLN A 38 20.37 -4.78 -20.80
N PHE A 39 19.70 -4.72 -19.65
CA PHE A 39 19.33 -3.48 -18.99
C PHE A 39 20.07 -3.36 -17.67
N ARG A 40 20.56 -2.17 -17.35
CA ARG A 40 21.25 -1.89 -16.08
C ARG A 40 20.69 -0.62 -15.48
N LYS A 41 20.31 -0.72 -14.20
CA LYS A 41 20.00 0.45 -13.37
C LYS A 41 21.32 1.04 -12.88
N VAL A 42 21.56 2.32 -13.17
CA VAL A 42 22.77 3.03 -12.77
C VAL A 42 22.40 4.33 -12.09
N TRP A 43 23.07 4.62 -10.99
CA TRP A 43 22.90 5.84 -10.23
C TRP A 43 23.92 6.88 -10.70
N ILE A 44 23.43 8.05 -11.10
CA ILE A 44 24.25 9.22 -11.42
C ILE A 44 24.03 10.24 -10.31
N THR A 45 25.13 10.71 -9.72
CA THR A 45 25.08 11.80 -8.73
C THR A 45 25.09 13.13 -9.48
N PHE A 46 24.19 14.04 -9.12
CA PHE A 46 24.10 15.34 -9.78
C PHE A 46 25.13 16.28 -9.17
N ASP A 47 25.99 16.83 -10.01
CA ASP A 47 26.84 17.97 -9.69
C ASP A 47 26.03 19.28 -9.75
N GLU A 48 26.64 20.40 -9.40
CA GLU A 48 25.97 21.71 -9.41
C GLU A 48 25.40 22.07 -10.79
N ASN A 49 26.11 21.68 -11.87
CA ASN A 49 25.64 21.93 -13.23
C ASN A 49 24.37 21.14 -13.56
N LEU A 50 24.38 19.82 -13.30
CA LEU A 50 23.20 18.97 -13.51
C LEU A 50 22.04 19.37 -12.59
N LYS A 51 22.31 19.85 -11.38
CA LYS A 51 21.25 20.38 -10.51
C LYS A 51 20.55 21.56 -11.15
N ASN A 52 21.28 22.52 -11.71
CA ASN A 52 20.67 23.68 -12.36
C ASN A 52 19.83 23.33 -13.60
N ILE A 53 20.12 22.20 -14.25
CA ILE A 53 19.39 21.74 -15.45
C ILE A 53 18.14 20.96 -15.05
N TYR A 54 18.24 20.11 -14.03
CA TYR A 54 17.20 19.14 -13.69
C TYR A 54 16.41 19.45 -12.43
N TYR A 55 16.75 20.51 -11.71
CA TYR A 55 15.99 21.02 -10.58
C TYR A 55 15.58 22.47 -10.83
N ASP A 56 14.38 22.83 -10.39
CA ASP A 56 13.95 24.22 -10.28
C ASP A 56 14.45 24.85 -8.96
N GLU A 57 14.13 26.13 -8.75
CA GLU A 57 14.50 26.88 -7.55
C GLU A 57 13.81 26.33 -6.28
N ASP A 58 12.66 25.68 -6.44
CA ASP A 58 11.87 25.07 -5.36
C ASP A 58 12.34 23.63 -5.04
N GLY A 59 13.31 23.10 -5.78
CA GLY A 59 13.87 21.76 -5.59
C GLY A 59 13.03 20.63 -6.21
N ASN A 60 12.11 20.94 -7.12
CA ASN A 60 11.39 19.95 -7.91
C ASN A 60 12.20 19.50 -9.11
N LEU A 61 12.02 18.24 -9.51
CA LEU A 61 12.65 17.69 -10.71
C LEU A 61 11.95 18.23 -11.97
N GLN A 62 12.72 18.79 -12.88
CA GLN A 62 12.24 19.31 -14.15
C GLN A 62 13.20 19.02 -15.31
N PHE A 63 12.73 19.19 -16.54
CA PHE A 63 13.57 19.26 -17.73
C PHE A 63 12.88 20.13 -18.78
N GLU A 64 13.59 21.11 -19.37
CA GLU A 64 13.06 22.00 -20.42
C GLU A 64 11.67 22.60 -20.08
N ASN A 65 11.53 23.11 -18.84
CA ASN A 65 10.30 23.70 -18.25
C ASN A 65 9.12 22.73 -18.04
N GLU A 66 9.34 21.42 -18.08
CA GLU A 66 8.35 20.42 -17.72
C GLU A 66 8.74 19.72 -16.42
N LEU A 67 7.81 19.65 -15.46
CA LEU A 67 8.00 18.87 -14.25
C LEU A 67 8.04 17.37 -14.59
N LEU A 68 9.00 16.66 -14.00
CA LEU A 68 9.16 15.23 -14.22
C LEU A 68 8.41 14.43 -13.15
N GLU A 69 7.74 13.37 -13.58
CA GLU A 69 7.09 12.43 -12.68
C GLU A 69 8.09 11.46 -12.07
N GLU A 70 7.94 11.17 -10.78
CA GLU A 70 8.64 10.08 -10.13
C GLU A 70 8.00 8.74 -10.55
N VAL A 71 8.79 7.87 -11.19
CA VAL A 71 8.34 6.50 -11.45
C VAL A 71 8.39 5.72 -10.14
N ILE A 72 7.23 5.56 -9.52
CA ILE A 72 7.03 4.57 -8.47
C ILE A 72 7.11 3.20 -9.16
N GLU A 73 8.17 2.43 -8.88
CA GLU A 73 8.26 1.05 -9.33
C GLU A 73 7.04 0.26 -8.82
N LYS A 74 6.03 0.07 -9.67
CA LYS A 74 5.00 -0.92 -9.41
C LYS A 74 5.67 -2.29 -9.60
N PRO A 75 5.54 -3.24 -8.66
CA PRO A 75 6.11 -4.57 -8.82
C PRO A 75 5.66 -5.16 -10.16
N GLN A 76 6.62 -5.42 -11.04
CA GLN A 76 6.37 -6.02 -12.35
C GLN A 76 5.82 -7.43 -12.13
N ILE A 77 4.59 -7.66 -12.57
CA ILE A 77 4.01 -9.00 -12.69
C ILE A 77 4.24 -9.40 -14.15
N ASP A 78 5.21 -10.28 -14.39
CA ASP A 78 5.49 -10.80 -15.72
C ASP A 78 4.31 -11.65 -16.23
N THR A 79 3.52 -11.12 -17.14
CA THR A 79 2.27 -11.75 -17.63
C THR A 79 2.48 -12.96 -18.56
N THR A 80 3.69 -13.48 -18.72
CA THR A 80 3.97 -14.44 -19.81
C THR A 80 3.81 -15.92 -19.44
N THR A 81 3.61 -16.27 -18.16
CA THR A 81 3.22 -17.64 -17.78
C THR A 81 2.39 -17.63 -16.50
N VAL A 82 1.11 -17.27 -16.64
CA VAL A 82 0.17 -17.34 -15.53
C VAL A 82 -0.24 -18.81 -15.33
N THR A 83 0.47 -19.50 -14.44
CA THR A 83 0.01 -20.77 -13.86
C THR A 83 -0.99 -20.48 -12.73
N GLU A 84 -1.91 -21.40 -12.41
CA GLU A 84 -2.85 -21.23 -11.29
C GLU A 84 -2.15 -20.87 -9.96
N SER A 85 -0.94 -21.40 -9.75
CA SER A 85 -0.06 -21.06 -8.62
C SER A 85 0.32 -19.57 -8.57
N SER A 86 0.59 -18.96 -9.74
CA SER A 86 0.89 -17.53 -9.82
C SER A 86 -0.35 -16.64 -9.62
N LEU A 87 -1.55 -17.07 -10.05
CA LEU A 87 -2.79 -16.35 -9.71
C LEU A 87 -3.09 -16.38 -8.22
N ALA A 88 -2.92 -17.54 -7.58
CA ALA A 88 -3.10 -17.67 -6.13
C ALA A 88 -2.15 -16.75 -5.36
N ARG A 89 -0.89 -16.64 -5.79
CA ARG A 89 0.09 -15.72 -5.19
C ARG A 89 -0.21 -14.24 -5.44
N LEU A 90 -0.75 -13.90 -6.61
CA LEU A 90 -1.20 -12.54 -6.92
C LEU A 90 -2.43 -12.15 -6.10
N LEU A 91 -3.37 -13.07 -5.91
CA LEU A 91 -4.52 -12.88 -5.02
C LEU A 91 -4.06 -12.73 -3.57
N GLU A 92 -3.13 -13.55 -3.08
CA GLU A 92 -2.52 -13.38 -1.76
C GLU A 92 -1.80 -12.03 -1.62
N GLN A 93 -1.07 -11.59 -2.66
CA GLN A 93 -0.41 -10.28 -2.65
C GLN A 93 -1.41 -9.12 -2.70
N ILE A 94 -2.53 -9.22 -3.41
CA ILE A 94 -3.58 -8.20 -3.40
C ILE A 94 -4.30 -8.17 -2.05
N ILE A 95 -4.56 -9.33 -1.44
CA ILE A 95 -5.11 -9.46 -0.08
C ILE A 95 -4.12 -8.90 0.95
N ASN A 96 -2.82 -9.11 0.80
CA ASN A 96 -1.80 -8.59 1.71
C ASN A 96 -1.54 -7.09 1.48
N ASN A 97 -1.49 -6.61 0.24
CA ASN A 97 -1.28 -5.19 -0.08
C ASN A 97 -2.50 -4.32 0.27
N SER A 98 -3.71 -4.88 0.20
CA SER A 98 -4.92 -4.20 0.74
C SER A 98 -4.92 -4.14 2.27
N ARG A 99 -4.20 -5.05 2.96
CA ARG A 99 -3.94 -4.98 4.40
C ARG A 99 -2.83 -4.00 4.78
N GLU A 100 -1.89 -3.71 3.87
CA GLU A 100 -0.73 -2.83 4.10
C GLU A 100 -1.03 -1.33 3.85
N LYS A 101 -2.09 -0.97 3.11
CA LYS A 101 -2.48 0.44 2.85
C LYS A 101 -3.43 1.07 3.86
N THR A 102 -4.05 0.29 4.74
CA THR A 102 -4.49 0.81 6.03
C THR A 102 -3.30 0.73 6.94
N GLU A 103 -2.91 1.82 7.58
CA GLU A 103 -2.18 1.73 8.86
C GLU A 103 -2.78 0.54 9.61
N GLN A 104 -1.97 -0.48 9.92
CA GLN A 104 -2.44 -1.64 10.65
C GLN A 104 -2.76 -1.15 12.06
N ILE A 105 -3.95 -0.58 12.19
CA ILE A 105 -4.65 -0.40 13.43
C ILE A 105 -4.74 -1.80 14.01
N ASN A 106 -3.81 -2.10 14.91
CA ASN A 106 -3.72 -3.41 15.52
C ASN A 106 -4.94 -3.53 16.42
N ILE A 107 -5.99 -4.19 15.93
CA ILE A 107 -7.29 -4.34 16.60
C ILE A 107 -7.10 -4.94 18.00
N THR A 108 -6.12 -5.84 18.17
CA THR A 108 -5.74 -6.42 19.47
C THR A 108 -5.11 -5.41 20.43
N LYS A 109 -4.40 -4.41 19.91
CA LYS A 109 -3.85 -3.30 20.71
C LYS A 109 -4.98 -2.36 21.14
N ILE A 110 -5.84 -1.96 20.20
CA ILE A 110 -7.00 -1.12 20.50
C ILE A 110 -7.89 -1.79 21.54
N ALA A 111 -8.21 -3.07 21.38
CA ALA A 111 -9.08 -3.79 22.30
C ALA A 111 -8.61 -3.73 23.77
N LYS A 112 -7.29 -3.57 24.01
CA LYS A 112 -6.72 -3.40 25.35
C LYS A 112 -6.84 -1.96 25.86
N ASP A 113 -6.87 -1.00 24.96
CA ASP A 113 -6.94 0.44 25.24
C ASP A 113 -8.39 0.97 25.29
N LEU A 114 -9.37 0.12 24.95
CA LEU A 114 -10.80 0.41 25.09
C LEU A 114 -11.18 0.54 26.57
N ILE A 115 -11.94 1.58 26.89
CA ILE A 115 -12.47 1.78 28.24
C ILE A 115 -13.92 1.27 28.26
N ILE A 116 -14.08 -0.04 28.07
CA ILE A 116 -15.38 -0.73 28.09
C ILE A 116 -15.26 -2.09 28.77
N GLU A 117 -16.26 -2.44 29.59
CA GLU A 117 -16.37 -3.79 30.15
C GLU A 117 -16.76 -4.79 29.07
N LYS A 118 -16.35 -6.05 29.22
CA LYS A 118 -16.75 -7.08 28.27
C LYS A 118 -18.21 -7.46 28.44
N PHE A 119 -18.89 -7.65 27.32
CA PHE A 119 -20.29 -8.05 27.30
C PHE A 119 -20.44 -9.53 27.63
N THR A 120 -21.19 -9.83 28.69
CA THR A 120 -21.46 -11.20 29.14
C THR A 120 -22.93 -11.59 29.03
N GLY A 121 -23.81 -10.66 28.66
CA GLY A 121 -25.26 -10.86 28.57
C GLY A 121 -25.99 -11.06 29.91
N LYS A 122 -25.31 -10.94 31.06
CA LYS A 122 -25.89 -11.24 32.38
C LYS A 122 -26.13 -10.02 33.27
N THR A 123 -25.41 -8.92 33.07
CA THR A 123 -25.37 -7.81 34.04
C THR A 123 -25.37 -6.41 33.41
N THR A 124 -25.33 -6.31 32.08
CA THR A 124 -25.14 -5.04 31.39
C THR A 124 -26.34 -4.73 30.51
N ASN A 125 -26.91 -3.53 30.65
CA ASN A 125 -27.95 -3.04 29.75
C ASN A 125 -27.39 -3.06 28.30
N GLU A 126 -28.03 -3.83 27.43
CA GLU A 126 -27.55 -4.13 26.08
C GLU A 126 -27.44 -2.86 25.21
N GLU A 127 -28.45 -1.99 25.29
CA GLU A 127 -28.50 -0.72 24.56
C GLU A 127 -27.43 0.26 25.05
N GLN A 128 -27.23 0.33 26.37
CA GLN A 128 -26.20 1.18 26.95
C GLN A 128 -24.79 0.68 26.61
N TRP A 129 -24.60 -0.64 26.57
CA TRP A 129 -23.33 -1.24 26.25
C TRP A 129 -22.97 -1.02 24.78
N ILE A 130 -23.90 -1.28 23.85
CA ILE A 130 -23.64 -1.07 22.42
C ILE A 130 -23.36 0.40 22.11
N ALA A 131 -24.09 1.34 22.74
CA ALA A 131 -23.83 2.76 22.59
C ALA A 131 -22.45 3.18 23.14
N SER A 132 -21.97 2.50 24.18
CA SER A 132 -20.62 2.74 24.73
C SER A 132 -19.55 2.14 23.82
N PHE A 133 -19.81 0.99 23.21
CA PHE A 133 -18.93 0.35 22.23
C PHE A 133 -18.80 1.18 20.95
N GLU A 134 -19.90 1.71 20.43
CA GLU A 134 -19.90 2.57 19.24
C GLU A 134 -19.12 3.88 19.49
N ARG A 135 -19.29 4.48 20.66
CA ARG A 135 -18.52 5.67 21.06
C ARG A 135 -17.02 5.40 21.11
N GLU A 136 -16.61 4.23 21.60
CA GLU A 136 -15.20 3.85 21.56
C GLU A 136 -14.71 3.55 20.13
N CYS A 137 -15.56 2.97 19.27
CA CYS A 137 -15.21 2.82 17.84
C CYS A 137 -14.96 4.19 17.18
N GLU A 138 -15.78 5.19 17.47
CA GLU A 138 -15.59 6.57 17.00
C GLU A 138 -14.32 7.20 17.57
N ARG A 139 -14.05 7.01 18.87
CA ARG A 139 -12.84 7.52 19.54
C ARG A 139 -11.55 7.04 18.87
N PHE A 140 -11.55 5.82 18.35
CA PHE A 140 -10.42 5.21 17.65
C PHE A 140 -10.52 5.30 16.12
N ASN A 141 -11.48 6.06 15.58
CA ASN A 141 -11.68 6.27 14.15
C ASN A 141 -11.87 4.95 13.36
N ILE A 142 -12.63 4.02 13.95
CA ILE A 142 -12.98 2.73 13.36
C ILE A 142 -14.31 2.88 12.62
N ASP A 143 -14.24 3.35 11.38
CA ASP A 143 -15.44 3.58 10.56
C ASP A 143 -15.91 2.33 9.81
N ARG A 144 -14.99 1.43 9.48
CA ARG A 144 -15.30 0.28 8.64
C ARG A 144 -16.00 -0.83 9.44
N SER A 145 -17.11 -1.34 8.89
CA SER A 145 -17.93 -2.37 9.53
C SER A 145 -17.18 -3.67 9.82
N ASP A 146 -16.28 -4.10 8.93
CA ASP A 146 -15.45 -5.30 9.12
C ASP A 146 -14.54 -5.15 10.36
N ARG A 147 -13.97 -3.97 10.57
CA ARG A 147 -13.12 -3.67 11.74
C ARG A 147 -13.92 -3.55 13.03
N LYS A 148 -15.11 -2.95 12.98
CA LYS A 148 -16.04 -2.92 14.13
C LYS A 148 -16.42 -4.33 14.57
N ILE A 149 -16.68 -5.23 13.62
CA ILE A 149 -16.99 -6.63 13.86
C ILE A 149 -15.79 -7.38 14.50
N GLU A 150 -14.57 -7.18 13.99
CA GLU A 150 -13.36 -7.75 14.59
C GLU A 150 -13.14 -7.29 16.03
N LEU A 151 -13.34 -6.00 16.30
CA LEU A 151 -13.20 -5.44 17.64
C LEU A 151 -14.30 -5.91 18.58
N LEU A 152 -15.55 -5.96 18.10
CA LEU A 152 -16.71 -6.46 18.85
C LEU A 152 -16.44 -7.89 19.36
N LYS A 153 -15.84 -8.75 18.55
CA LYS A 153 -15.46 -10.12 18.94
C LYS A 153 -14.54 -10.15 20.17
N LEU A 154 -13.66 -9.16 20.32
CA LEU A 154 -12.72 -9.08 21.46
C LEU A 154 -13.39 -8.52 22.73
N CYS A 155 -14.53 -7.87 22.58
CA CYS A 155 -15.29 -7.22 23.65
C CYS A 155 -16.46 -8.08 24.19
N ILE A 156 -16.70 -9.27 23.63
CA ILE A 156 -17.76 -10.20 24.08
C ILE A 156 -17.17 -11.44 24.74
N GLU A 157 -17.89 -12.00 25.72
CA GLU A 157 -17.49 -13.22 26.45
C GLU A 157 -18.64 -14.22 26.63
N ASN A 158 -18.27 -15.47 26.91
CA ASN A 158 -19.18 -16.57 27.26
C ASN A 158 -20.23 -16.83 26.16
N SER A 159 -21.50 -16.96 26.53
CA SER A 159 -22.61 -17.28 25.63
C SER A 159 -22.79 -16.28 24.48
N ALA A 160 -22.31 -15.04 24.63
CA ALA A 160 -22.33 -14.05 23.56
C ALA A 160 -21.32 -14.39 22.44
N THR A 161 -20.18 -15.02 22.78
CA THR A 161 -19.18 -15.49 21.82
C THR A 161 -19.72 -16.65 20.97
N ASP A 162 -20.48 -17.56 21.56
CA ASP A 162 -21.11 -18.68 20.85
C ASP A 162 -22.18 -18.16 19.87
N TRP A 163 -23.02 -17.22 20.31
CA TRP A 163 -24.01 -16.57 19.45
C TRP A 163 -23.36 -15.85 18.26
N TYR A 164 -22.30 -15.09 18.51
CA TYR A 164 -21.56 -14.39 17.46
C TYR A 164 -20.99 -15.36 16.42
N SER A 165 -20.40 -16.48 16.88
CA SER A 165 -19.83 -17.51 16.01
C SER A 165 -20.90 -18.17 15.13
N CYS A 166 -22.05 -18.54 15.72
CA CYS A 166 -23.19 -19.11 14.99
C CYS A 166 -23.81 -18.11 13.99
N THR A 167 -23.89 -16.84 14.36
CA THR A 167 -24.49 -15.79 13.51
C THR A 167 -23.61 -15.48 12.31
N LEU A 168 -22.29 -15.44 12.49
CA LEU A 168 -21.35 -15.32 11.38
C LEU A 168 -21.48 -16.49 10.41
N LEU A 169 -21.51 -17.72 10.92
CA LEU A 169 -21.67 -18.93 10.09
C LEU A 169 -22.95 -18.87 9.24
N LYS A 170 -24.06 -18.42 9.84
CA LYS A 170 -25.33 -18.27 9.14
C LYS A 170 -25.28 -17.19 8.07
N LEU A 171 -24.73 -16.02 8.38
CA LEU A 171 -24.60 -14.92 7.42
C LEU A 171 -23.67 -15.26 6.25
N THR A 172 -22.61 -16.03 6.50
CA THR A 172 -21.73 -16.53 5.42
C THR A 172 -22.38 -17.63 4.59
N ALA A 173 -23.19 -18.50 5.20
CA ALA A 173 -23.88 -19.57 4.49
C ALA A 173 -25.05 -19.05 3.63
N ASP A 174 -25.78 -18.03 4.10
CA ASP A 174 -26.90 -17.42 3.36
C ASP A 174 -26.41 -16.57 2.16
N ALA A 175 -25.15 -16.12 2.16
CA ALA A 175 -24.54 -15.38 1.04
C ALA A 175 -24.21 -16.27 -0.18
N GLU A 176 -24.17 -17.59 -0.03
CA GLU A 176 -23.87 -18.54 -1.11
C GLU A 176 -25.12 -19.02 -1.89
N TRP A 177 -26.32 -18.61 -1.48
CA TRP A 177 -27.58 -19.00 -2.13
C TRP A 177 -28.28 -17.82 -2.83
N THR A 178 -27.58 -17.18 -3.77
CA THR A 178 -28.26 -16.47 -4.86
C THR A 178 -27.91 -17.15 -6.17
N GLN A 179 -28.80 -18.07 -6.57
CA GLN A 179 -28.78 -18.80 -7.83
C GLN A 179 -29.46 -18.00 -8.94
#